data_AF-A0A291DU59-F1
#
_entry.id   AF-A0A291DU59-F1
#
_cell.length_a   1.000
_cell.length_b   1.000
_cell.length_c   1.000
_cell.angle_alpha   90.00
_cell.angle_beta   90.00
_cell.angle_gamma   90.00
#
_symmetry.space_group_name_H-M   'P 1'
#
loop_
_entity.id
_entity.type
_entity.pdbx_description
1 polymer ?
#
loop_
_entity_poly.entity_id
_entity_poly.type
_entity_poly.pdbx_seq_one_letter_code
_entity_poly.pdbx_strand_id
1 'polypeptide(L)'
;MKIAVILPEARKMSVLNEVGHFISRSGMAQEHFEAWLLPEHEYCEPLLDGLHTHFASAPVDMLLFPSGWQGAELATRLAHRLEGEAWGAVSEADFTQPMVRKNAYGGALVATLRLHNKPWCLSVAASPGAKTWQPEMEYVQIPVAAQKPGWLVESAAIADEAESGLAEARLVLAVGRGVGSPQVMTQVEDIACGLGMETGASREAVMHAWCSMDKLLGMSGTQVAADVCIAAGISGAPAFISGIAHSRFIVAINNDPQAAIFRHADVGIVDDLLPVLTELQNCVREDI
;
A
#
# COMPACT_ATOMS: atom_id res chain seq x y z
N MET A 1 -9.15 27.73 -10.64
CA MET A 1 -9.43 26.35 -11.11
C MET A 1 -10.61 25.82 -10.31
N LYS A 2 -11.57 25.15 -10.95
CA LYS A 2 -12.67 24.47 -10.24
C LYS A 2 -12.24 23.04 -9.92
N ILE A 3 -12.26 22.66 -8.64
CA ILE A 3 -11.73 21.39 -8.17
C ILE A 3 -12.82 20.62 -7.41
N ALA A 4 -13.09 19.39 -7.83
CA ALA A 4 -13.88 18.46 -7.04
C ALA A 4 -12.97 17.57 -6.18
N VAL A 5 -13.23 17.49 -4.88
CA VAL A 5 -12.61 16.51 -3.98
C VAL A 5 -13.57 15.34 -3.84
N ILE A 6 -13.13 14.15 -4.24
CA ILE A 6 -13.90 12.91 -4.15
C ILE A 6 -13.76 12.35 -2.74
N LEU A 7 -14.86 12.29 -2.01
CA LEU A 7 -14.90 11.93 -0.59
C LEU A 7 -15.79 10.71 -0.37
N PRO A 8 -15.23 9.52 -0.13
CA PRO A 8 -15.99 8.39 0.39
C PRO A 8 -16.57 8.74 1.77
N GLU A 9 -17.87 8.53 1.97
CA GLU A 9 -18.57 8.95 3.20
C GLU A 9 -17.94 8.38 4.48
N ALA A 10 -17.61 7.08 4.48
CA ALA A 10 -17.01 6.41 5.63
C ALA A 10 -15.60 6.87 5.98
N ARG A 11 -14.87 7.49 5.04
CA ARG A 11 -13.48 7.94 5.23
C ARG A 11 -13.30 9.44 5.09
N LYS A 12 -14.40 10.21 5.15
CA LYS A 12 -14.42 11.68 4.92
C LYS A 12 -13.26 12.41 5.60
N MET A 13 -13.08 12.22 6.91
CA MET A 13 -12.04 12.92 7.67
C MET A 13 -10.61 12.50 7.29
N SER A 14 -10.36 11.20 7.06
CA SER A 14 -9.04 10.72 6.63
C SER A 14 -8.67 11.31 5.27
N VAL A 15 -9.60 11.26 4.33
CA VAL A 15 -9.38 11.75 2.97
C VAL A 15 -9.17 13.26 2.94
N LEU A 16 -9.93 14.03 3.74
CA LEU A 16 -9.71 15.46 3.87
C LEU A 16 -8.30 15.79 4.38
N ASN A 17 -7.76 15.00 5.33
CA ASN A 17 -6.40 15.20 5.81
C ASN A 17 -5.37 14.90 4.71
N GLU A 18 -5.52 13.78 3.99
CA GLU A 18 -4.65 13.39 2.87
C GLU A 18 -4.64 14.46 1.76
N VAL A 19 -5.82 14.86 1.30
CA VAL A 19 -6.00 15.87 0.24
C VAL A 19 -5.52 17.24 0.73
N GLY A 20 -5.80 17.61 1.97
CA GLY A 20 -5.33 18.84 2.57
C GLY A 20 -3.80 18.95 2.65
N HIS A 21 -3.12 17.83 2.94
CA HIS A 21 -1.67 17.77 2.88
C HIS A 21 -1.16 18.03 1.46
N PHE A 22 -1.77 17.39 0.45
CA PHE A 22 -1.45 17.62 -0.95
C PHE A 22 -1.69 19.07 -1.38
N ILE A 23 -2.82 19.68 -1.01
CA ILE A 23 -3.17 21.08 -1.31
C ILE A 23 -2.17 22.05 -0.70
N SER A 24 -1.79 21.82 0.57
CA SER A 24 -0.80 22.63 1.27
C SER A 24 0.57 22.56 0.58
N ARG A 25 1.04 21.34 0.24
CA ARG A 25 2.30 21.15 -0.50
C ARG A 25 2.30 21.78 -1.88
N SER A 26 1.14 21.79 -2.53
CA SER A 26 0.98 22.29 -3.90
C SER A 26 0.62 23.79 -3.95
N GLY A 27 0.52 24.48 -2.80
CA GLY A 27 0.22 25.91 -2.74
C GLY A 27 -1.19 26.28 -3.24
N MET A 28 -2.17 25.37 -3.16
CA MET A 28 -3.47 25.50 -3.82
C MET A 28 -4.59 26.08 -2.93
N ALA A 29 -4.25 26.78 -1.85
CA ALA A 29 -5.21 27.17 -0.82
C ALA A 29 -6.29 28.18 -1.26
N GLN A 30 -6.12 28.82 -2.42
CA GLN A 30 -7.03 29.86 -2.95
C GLN A 30 -7.99 29.35 -4.03
N GLU A 31 -7.94 28.06 -4.35
CA GLU A 31 -8.78 27.48 -5.41
C GLU A 31 -10.23 27.28 -4.97
N HIS A 32 -11.13 27.12 -5.94
CA HIS A 32 -12.54 26.84 -5.65
C HIS A 32 -12.74 25.33 -5.51
N PHE A 33 -13.06 24.91 -4.28
CA PHE A 33 -13.26 23.50 -3.94
C PHE A 33 -14.74 23.17 -3.72
N GLU A 34 -15.18 22.09 -4.32
CA GLU A 34 -16.42 21.40 -3.98
C GLU A 34 -16.11 19.95 -3.59
N ALA A 35 -16.91 19.39 -2.70
CA ALA A 35 -16.74 18.02 -2.21
C ALA A 35 -17.85 17.14 -2.77
N TRP A 36 -17.47 16.10 -3.51
CA TRP A 36 -18.39 15.11 -4.06
C TRP A 36 -18.38 13.89 -3.17
N LEU A 37 -19.48 13.69 -2.44
CA LEU A 37 -19.66 12.61 -1.49
C LEU A 37 -20.07 11.34 -2.24
N LEU A 38 -19.26 10.28 -2.08
CA LEU A 38 -19.53 8.96 -2.62
C LEU A 38 -20.01 8.03 -1.50
N PRO A 39 -21.15 7.35 -1.68
CA PRO A 39 -21.58 6.33 -0.74
C PRO A 39 -20.62 5.14 -0.77
N GLU A 40 -20.63 4.33 0.29
CA GLU A 40 -19.96 3.04 0.25
C GLU A 40 -20.60 2.14 -0.80
N HIS A 41 -19.74 1.47 -1.57
CA HIS A 41 -20.18 0.55 -2.61
C HIS A 41 -19.13 -0.52 -2.84
N GLU A 42 -19.56 -1.77 -2.98
CA GLU A 42 -18.67 -2.92 -3.21
C GLU A 42 -17.95 -2.84 -4.56
N TYR A 43 -18.61 -2.23 -5.55
CA TYR A 43 -18.12 -2.17 -6.93
C TYR A 43 -17.81 -0.74 -7.37
N CYS A 44 -16.70 -0.57 -8.10
CA CYS A 44 -16.31 0.73 -8.65
C CYS A 44 -17.21 1.19 -9.82
N GLU A 45 -17.86 0.28 -10.55
CA GLU A 45 -18.64 0.64 -11.75
C GLU A 45 -19.77 1.64 -11.46
N PRO A 46 -20.65 1.43 -10.45
CA PRO A 46 -21.75 2.36 -10.24
C PRO A 46 -21.29 3.70 -9.67
N LEU A 47 -20.16 3.71 -8.94
CA LEU A 47 -19.50 4.95 -8.52
C LEU A 47 -19.03 5.75 -9.74
N LEU A 48 -18.42 5.08 -10.72
CA LEU A 48 -17.97 5.72 -11.97
C LEU A 48 -19.14 6.26 -12.79
N ASP A 49 -20.27 5.55 -12.85
CA ASP A 49 -21.48 6.02 -13.54
C ASP A 49 -22.03 7.28 -12.87
N GLY A 50 -22.17 7.27 -11.54
CA GLY A 50 -22.63 8.43 -10.78
C GLY A 50 -21.72 9.65 -10.95
N LEU A 51 -20.40 9.45 -10.84
CA LEU A 51 -19.40 10.51 -11.05
C LEU A 51 -19.46 11.06 -12.47
N HIS A 52 -19.56 10.20 -13.48
CA HIS A 52 -19.62 10.61 -14.88
C HIS A 52 -20.90 11.40 -15.18
N THR A 53 -22.05 10.93 -14.69
CA THR A 53 -23.33 11.64 -14.83
C THR A 53 -23.31 13.00 -14.16
N HIS A 54 -22.76 13.09 -12.94
CA HIS A 54 -22.64 14.37 -12.23
C HIS A 54 -21.65 15.31 -12.90
N PHE A 55 -20.50 14.82 -13.36
CA PHE A 55 -19.53 15.64 -14.09
C PHE A 55 -20.14 16.25 -15.36
N ALA A 56 -21.01 15.52 -16.07
CA ALA A 56 -21.67 16.03 -17.28
C ALA A 56 -22.58 17.24 -17.01
N SER A 57 -23.16 17.36 -15.80
CA SER A 57 -24.00 18.51 -15.42
C SER A 57 -23.22 19.62 -14.71
N ALA A 58 -22.12 19.28 -14.04
CA ALA A 58 -21.29 20.19 -13.26
C ALA A 58 -19.79 19.95 -13.51
N PRO A 59 -19.26 20.29 -14.71
CA PRO A 59 -17.87 20.01 -15.04
C PRO A 59 -16.90 20.79 -14.15
N VAL A 60 -15.76 20.16 -13.88
CA VAL A 60 -14.63 20.74 -13.12
C VAL A 60 -13.33 20.57 -13.91
N ASP A 61 -12.32 21.38 -13.58
CA ASP A 61 -11.01 21.29 -14.22
C ASP A 61 -10.20 20.09 -13.70
N MET A 62 -10.41 19.73 -12.43
CA MET A 62 -9.65 18.70 -11.73
C MET A 62 -10.53 17.96 -10.72
N LEU A 63 -10.31 16.66 -10.61
CA LEU A 63 -10.89 15.78 -9.61
C LEU A 63 -9.75 15.18 -8.77
N LEU A 64 -9.82 15.38 -7.45
CA LEU A 64 -8.86 14.82 -6.49
C LEU A 64 -9.48 13.61 -5.80
N PHE A 65 -8.83 12.47 -5.96
CA PHE A 65 -9.22 11.19 -5.37
C PHE A 65 -8.35 10.86 -4.16
N PRO A 66 -8.89 10.09 -3.19
CA PRO A 66 -8.12 9.64 -2.04
C PRO A 66 -6.93 8.76 -2.44
N SER A 67 -6.00 8.56 -1.51
CA SER A 67 -4.93 7.59 -1.70
C SER A 67 -5.45 6.15 -1.69
N GLY A 68 -4.58 5.21 -2.07
CA GLY A 68 -4.90 3.78 -2.12
C GLY A 68 -5.48 3.31 -3.46
N TRP A 69 -5.76 2.02 -3.53
CA TRP A 69 -6.13 1.33 -4.78
C TRP A 69 -7.45 1.85 -5.36
N GLN A 70 -8.48 2.00 -4.54
CA GLN A 70 -9.80 2.43 -5.00
C GLN A 70 -9.77 3.85 -5.59
N GLY A 71 -9.07 4.78 -4.94
CA GLY A 71 -8.93 6.15 -5.44
C GLY A 71 -8.15 6.21 -6.77
N ALA A 72 -7.07 5.43 -6.88
CA ALA A 72 -6.30 5.33 -8.13
C ALA A 72 -7.11 4.67 -9.26
N GLU A 73 -7.89 3.63 -8.95
CA GLU A 73 -8.77 2.96 -9.91
C GLU A 73 -9.85 3.94 -10.43
N LEU A 74 -10.57 4.60 -9.52
CA LEU A 74 -11.61 5.56 -9.88
C LEU A 74 -11.05 6.72 -10.72
N ALA A 75 -9.92 7.30 -10.32
CA ALA A 75 -9.28 8.39 -11.05
C ALA A 75 -8.94 7.99 -12.48
N THR A 76 -8.31 6.82 -12.66
CA THR A 76 -7.87 6.31 -13.96
C THR A 76 -9.06 6.01 -14.86
N ARG A 77 -10.05 5.28 -14.35
CA ARG A 77 -11.20 4.84 -15.14
C ARG A 77 -12.13 6.01 -15.48
N LEU A 78 -12.31 6.97 -14.56
CA LEU A 78 -13.09 8.17 -14.83
C LEU A 78 -12.41 9.07 -15.85
N ALA A 79 -11.09 9.32 -15.72
CA ALA A 79 -10.37 10.13 -16.72
C ALA A 79 -10.55 9.59 -18.12
N HIS A 80 -10.44 8.27 -18.29
CA HIS A 80 -10.66 7.64 -19.60
C HIS A 80 -12.07 7.92 -20.15
N ARG A 81 -13.11 7.80 -19.33
CA ARG A 81 -14.50 8.11 -19.74
C ARG A 81 -14.70 9.58 -20.10
N LEU A 82 -13.97 10.47 -19.43
CA LEU A 82 -14.05 11.92 -19.63
C LEU A 82 -13.09 12.44 -20.71
N GLU A 83 -12.36 11.55 -21.41
CA GLU A 83 -11.26 11.91 -22.33
C GLU A 83 -10.21 12.85 -21.68
N GLY A 84 -10.06 12.74 -20.36
CA GLY A 84 -9.13 13.50 -19.54
C GLY A 84 -7.81 12.77 -19.29
N GLU A 85 -7.07 13.24 -18.29
CA GLU A 85 -5.77 12.69 -17.92
C GLU A 85 -5.77 12.22 -16.47
N ALA A 86 -5.14 11.07 -16.20
CA ALA A 86 -5.05 10.51 -14.86
C ALA A 86 -3.63 10.28 -14.40
N TRP A 87 -3.38 10.61 -13.13
CA TRP A 87 -2.17 10.21 -12.42
C TRP A 87 -2.49 9.76 -11.01
N GLY A 88 -2.07 8.54 -10.66
CA GLY A 88 -2.25 8.00 -9.32
C GLY A 88 -1.07 8.28 -8.39
N ALA A 89 -1.34 8.36 -7.09
CA ALA A 89 -0.37 8.56 -6.01
C ALA A 89 0.54 9.79 -6.20
N VAL A 90 -0.07 10.92 -6.54
CA VAL A 90 0.61 12.21 -6.71
C VAL A 90 0.90 12.83 -5.34
N SER A 91 2.16 13.21 -5.11
CA SER A 91 2.60 13.80 -3.84
C SER A 91 2.52 15.33 -3.82
N GLU A 92 2.67 15.97 -4.97
CA GLU A 92 2.64 17.42 -5.14
C GLU A 92 2.31 17.80 -6.57
N ALA A 93 1.78 19.01 -6.74
CA ALA A 93 1.54 19.62 -8.04
C ALA A 93 2.05 21.06 -8.06
N ASP A 94 2.48 21.49 -9.23
CA ASP A 94 2.69 22.88 -9.60
C ASP A 94 1.70 23.17 -10.72
N PHE A 95 0.85 24.18 -10.56
CA PHE A 95 -0.10 24.58 -11.61
C PHE A 95 0.29 25.89 -12.29
N THR A 96 1.40 26.52 -11.88
CA THR A 96 2.03 27.59 -12.67
C THR A 96 2.60 27.05 -13.97
N GLN A 97 3.06 25.80 -13.93
CA GLN A 97 3.35 24.96 -15.09
C GLN A 97 2.64 23.63 -14.83
N PRO A 98 1.60 23.24 -15.58
CA PRO A 98 0.70 22.14 -15.21
C PRO A 98 1.47 20.82 -15.07
N MET A 99 1.97 20.55 -13.86
CA MET A 99 2.95 19.51 -13.58
C MET A 99 2.66 18.87 -12.23
N VAL A 100 2.91 17.58 -12.15
CA VAL A 100 2.72 16.78 -10.94
C VAL A 100 3.98 16.00 -10.62
N ARG A 101 4.23 15.72 -9.35
CA ARG A 101 5.30 14.80 -8.94
C ARG A 101 4.77 13.61 -8.18
N LYS A 102 5.42 12.47 -8.38
CA LYS A 102 5.14 11.23 -7.66
C LYS A 102 6.38 10.37 -7.55
N ASN A 103 6.37 9.47 -6.57
CA ASN A 103 7.37 8.42 -6.48
C ASN A 103 7.27 7.47 -7.69
N ALA A 104 8.41 7.04 -8.19
CA ALA A 104 8.58 6.06 -9.26
C ALA A 104 9.62 5.01 -8.83
N TYR A 105 9.60 3.84 -9.49
CA TYR A 105 10.52 2.74 -9.21
C TYR A 105 10.61 2.38 -7.70
N GLY A 106 9.46 2.23 -7.05
CA GLY A 106 9.42 1.85 -5.63
C GLY A 106 9.92 2.94 -4.68
N GLY A 107 9.92 4.21 -5.09
CA GLY A 107 10.43 5.33 -4.29
C GLY A 107 11.91 5.66 -4.53
N ALA A 108 12.60 4.91 -5.40
CA ALA A 108 13.98 5.20 -5.76
C ALA A 108 14.13 6.51 -6.56
N LEU A 109 13.07 6.92 -7.28
CA LEU A 109 13.03 8.15 -8.06
C LEU A 109 11.78 8.96 -7.73
N VAL A 110 11.87 10.28 -7.93
CA VAL A 110 10.70 11.17 -8.00
C VAL A 110 10.53 11.58 -9.46
N ALA A 111 9.43 11.16 -10.07
CA ALA A 111 9.05 11.55 -11.41
C ALA A 111 8.36 12.91 -11.38
N THR A 112 8.72 13.79 -12.31
CA THR A 112 8.00 15.03 -12.58
C THR A 112 7.33 14.89 -13.95
N LEU A 113 6.02 15.06 -13.99
CA LEU A 113 5.17 14.74 -15.13
C LEU A 113 4.38 15.98 -15.52
N ARG A 114 4.27 16.25 -16.81
CA ARG A 114 3.47 17.37 -17.34
C ARG A 114 2.06 16.89 -17.66
N LEU A 115 1.07 17.65 -17.22
CA LEU A 115 -0.33 17.48 -17.55
C LEU A 115 -0.67 18.23 -18.84
N HIS A 116 -1.53 17.64 -19.66
CA HIS A 116 -1.90 18.12 -20.98
C HIS A 116 -3.42 18.29 -21.11
N ASN A 117 -4.20 17.24 -20.80
CA ASN A 117 -5.61 17.20 -21.15
C ASN A 117 -6.48 17.24 -19.88
N LYS A 118 -7.39 18.23 -19.81
CA LYS A 118 -8.40 18.31 -18.76
C LYS A 118 -9.62 17.44 -19.11
N PRO A 119 -10.40 16.96 -18.11
CA PRO A 119 -10.16 17.16 -16.67
C PRO A 119 -8.99 16.32 -16.16
N TRP A 120 -8.29 16.84 -15.15
CA TRP A 120 -7.22 16.09 -14.49
C TRP A 120 -7.81 15.26 -13.33
N CYS A 121 -7.75 13.94 -13.43
CA CYS A 121 -8.17 13.03 -12.36
C CYS A 121 -6.93 12.53 -11.60
N LEU A 122 -6.65 13.11 -10.44
CA LEU A 122 -5.44 12.81 -9.69
C LEU A 122 -5.81 12.08 -8.40
N SER A 123 -5.20 10.93 -8.13
CA SER A 123 -5.24 10.35 -6.78
C SER A 123 -4.03 10.78 -5.98
N VAL A 124 -4.23 11.19 -4.73
CA VAL A 124 -3.14 11.69 -3.89
C VAL A 124 -2.30 10.54 -3.33
N ALA A 125 -1.02 10.80 -3.05
CA ALA A 125 -0.17 9.87 -2.32
C ALA A 125 -0.62 9.80 -0.85
N ALA A 126 -0.49 8.62 -0.23
CA ALA A 126 -0.74 8.48 1.19
C ALA A 126 0.21 9.37 2.01
N SER A 127 -0.32 10.05 3.03
CA SER A 127 0.45 10.95 3.88
C SER A 127 0.12 10.74 5.36
N PRO A 128 0.78 9.78 6.03
CA PRO A 128 0.61 9.55 7.47
C PRO A 128 0.88 10.84 8.27
N GLY A 129 0.05 11.12 9.27
CA GLY A 129 0.23 12.28 10.17
C GLY A 129 -0.13 13.64 9.55
N ALA A 130 -0.87 13.66 8.44
CA ALA A 130 -1.40 14.90 7.87
C ALA A 130 -2.30 15.64 8.86
N LYS A 131 -2.13 16.97 8.94
CA LYS A 131 -2.93 17.84 9.82
C LYS A 131 -4.35 18.00 9.26
N THR A 132 -5.28 18.26 10.17
CA THR A 132 -6.69 18.49 9.84
C THR A 132 -6.85 19.66 8.88
N TRP A 133 -7.38 19.37 7.69
CA TRP A 133 -7.77 20.36 6.70
C TRP A 133 -9.30 20.37 6.59
N GLN A 134 -9.91 21.49 6.95
CA GLN A 134 -11.35 21.71 6.90
C GLN A 134 -11.62 23.05 6.23
N PRO A 135 -11.52 23.12 4.90
CA PRO A 135 -11.94 24.31 4.17
C PRO A 135 -13.47 24.43 4.21
N GLU A 136 -13.97 25.63 3.95
CA GLU A 136 -15.38 25.83 3.63
C GLU A 136 -15.61 25.32 2.19
N MET A 137 -16.42 24.26 2.04
CA MET A 137 -16.73 23.62 0.77
C MET A 137 -18.22 23.29 0.69
N GLU A 138 -18.78 23.39 -0.51
CA GLU A 138 -20.09 22.81 -0.79
C GLU A 138 -19.97 21.29 -0.88
N TYR A 139 -20.87 20.58 -0.20
CA TYR A 139 -20.95 19.12 -0.23
C TYR A 139 -22.09 18.69 -1.14
N VAL A 140 -21.76 17.96 -2.19
CA VAL A 140 -22.70 17.41 -3.17
C VAL A 140 -22.74 15.90 -3.04
N GLN A 141 -23.93 15.35 -2.79
CA GLN A 141 -24.14 13.91 -2.75
C GLN A 141 -24.23 13.35 -4.16
N ILE A 142 -23.37 12.39 -4.50
CA ILE A 142 -23.38 11.76 -5.82
C ILE A 142 -24.34 10.57 -5.80
N PRO A 143 -25.40 10.59 -6.63
CA PRO A 143 -26.31 9.46 -6.72
C PRO A 143 -25.59 8.26 -7.35
N VAL A 144 -25.66 7.11 -6.68
CA VAL A 144 -25.06 5.86 -7.12
C VAL A 144 -26.12 4.76 -7.10
N ALA A 145 -26.22 4.01 -8.19
CA ALA A 145 -27.11 2.86 -8.25
C ALA A 145 -26.52 1.70 -7.44
N ALA A 146 -27.34 1.00 -6.65
CA ALA A 146 -26.93 -0.18 -5.89
C ALA A 146 -26.75 -1.45 -6.76
N GLN A 147 -26.61 -1.31 -8.08
CA GLN A 147 -26.66 -2.44 -9.00
C GLN A 147 -25.26 -3.03 -9.22
N LYS A 148 -25.17 -4.35 -9.13
CA LYS A 148 -24.00 -5.13 -9.53
C LYS A 148 -23.75 -5.01 -11.04
N PRO A 149 -22.50 -4.80 -11.50
CA PRO A 149 -22.20 -4.75 -12.93
C PRO A 149 -22.64 -6.02 -13.65
N GLY A 150 -23.25 -5.91 -14.83
CA GLY A 150 -23.80 -7.07 -15.54
C GLY A 150 -22.75 -8.09 -16.01
N TRP A 151 -21.48 -7.70 -16.06
CA TRP A 151 -20.34 -8.58 -16.36
C TRP A 151 -19.81 -9.32 -15.12
N LEU A 152 -20.18 -8.90 -13.91
CA LEU A 152 -19.77 -9.57 -12.68
C LEU A 152 -20.78 -10.68 -12.37
N VAL A 153 -20.35 -11.94 -12.40
CA VAL A 153 -21.23 -13.09 -12.14
C VAL A 153 -21.39 -13.31 -10.63
N GLU A 154 -20.27 -13.38 -9.91
CA GLU A 154 -20.22 -13.68 -8.47
C GLU A 154 -19.16 -12.81 -7.80
N SER A 155 -19.41 -12.41 -6.55
CA SER A 155 -18.41 -11.86 -5.64
C SER A 155 -18.67 -12.44 -4.27
N ALA A 156 -17.61 -12.80 -3.57
CA ALA A 156 -17.68 -13.30 -2.20
C ALA A 156 -16.55 -12.63 -1.43
N ALA A 157 -16.89 -12.04 -0.28
CA ALA A 157 -15.88 -11.68 0.69
C ALA A 157 -15.34 -12.98 1.29
N ILE A 158 -14.06 -13.24 1.07
CA ILE A 158 -13.34 -14.27 1.82
C ILE A 158 -12.93 -13.59 3.12
N ALA A 159 -13.42 -14.09 4.25
CA ALA A 159 -12.91 -13.63 5.54
C ALA A 159 -11.41 -13.96 5.58
N ASP A 160 -10.57 -12.95 5.84
CA ASP A 160 -9.16 -13.21 6.12
C ASP A 160 -9.12 -14.21 7.29
N GLU A 161 -8.51 -15.38 7.07
CA GLU A 161 -8.23 -16.34 8.12
C GLU A 161 -7.15 -15.72 9.04
N ALA A 162 -7.61 -14.87 9.96
CA ALA A 162 -6.82 -13.96 10.79
C ALA A 162 -5.97 -12.98 9.96
N GLU A 163 -6.20 -11.67 10.12
CA GLU A 163 -5.18 -10.70 9.72
C GLU A 163 -3.86 -11.13 10.36
N SER A 164 -2.83 -11.41 9.55
CA SER A 164 -1.51 -11.73 10.10
C SER A 164 -1.11 -10.61 11.05
N GLY A 165 -0.66 -10.94 12.27
CA GLY A 165 -0.19 -9.96 13.25
C GLY A 165 1.04 -9.17 12.78
N LEU A 166 1.54 -9.43 11.56
CA LEU A 166 2.78 -8.87 11.01
C LEU A 166 2.84 -7.36 11.07
N ALA A 167 1.75 -6.65 10.76
CA ALA A 167 1.77 -5.19 10.73
C ALA A 167 2.11 -4.57 12.10
N GLU A 168 1.73 -5.23 13.19
CA GLU A 168 1.98 -4.81 14.58
C GLU A 168 3.09 -5.61 15.26
N ALA A 169 3.67 -6.59 14.56
CA ALA A 169 4.63 -7.52 15.10
C ALA A 169 5.92 -6.81 15.54
N ARG A 170 6.29 -7.01 16.80
CA ARG A 170 7.56 -6.53 17.36
C ARG A 170 8.72 -7.45 17.04
N LEU A 171 8.46 -8.74 16.88
CA LEU A 171 9.44 -9.76 16.54
C LEU A 171 8.96 -10.49 15.30
N VAL A 172 9.76 -10.50 14.24
CA VAL A 172 9.40 -11.11 12.95
C VAL A 172 10.45 -12.11 12.52
N LEU A 173 10.02 -13.33 12.19
CA LEU A 173 10.83 -14.33 11.47
C LEU A 173 10.33 -14.39 10.02
N ALA A 174 11.07 -13.77 9.11
CA ALA A 174 10.77 -13.74 7.69
C ALA A 174 11.55 -14.82 6.94
N VAL A 175 10.87 -15.57 6.07
CA VAL A 175 11.51 -16.62 5.28
C VAL A 175 11.36 -16.50 3.76
N GLY A 176 12.36 -17.00 3.05
CA GLY A 176 12.48 -16.86 1.61
C GLY A 176 12.33 -18.15 0.83
N ARG A 177 12.76 -18.10 -0.44
CA ARG A 177 12.90 -19.29 -1.29
C ARG A 177 13.77 -20.38 -0.64
N GLY A 178 14.70 -20.00 0.25
CA GLY A 178 15.58 -20.93 0.95
C GLY A 178 14.86 -22.01 1.78
N VAL A 179 13.59 -21.82 2.12
CA VAL A 179 12.76 -22.83 2.82
C VAL A 179 12.55 -24.09 1.97
N GLY A 180 12.41 -23.94 0.65
CA GLY A 180 12.36 -25.05 -0.30
C GLY A 180 11.06 -25.89 -0.32
N SER A 181 10.27 -25.94 0.75
CA SER A 181 9.02 -26.71 0.79
C SER A 181 8.01 -26.27 1.87
N PRO A 182 6.72 -26.62 1.73
CA PRO A 182 5.73 -26.40 2.79
C PRO A 182 6.08 -27.11 4.11
N GLN A 183 6.73 -28.27 4.06
CA GLN A 183 7.09 -29.02 5.27
C GLN A 183 8.13 -28.29 6.11
N VAL A 184 9.13 -27.68 5.47
CA VAL A 184 10.12 -26.84 6.18
C VAL A 184 9.48 -25.54 6.64
N MET A 185 8.52 -25.00 5.88
CA MET A 185 7.75 -23.83 6.32
C MET A 185 7.03 -24.10 7.65
N THR A 186 6.34 -25.23 7.79
CA THR A 186 5.68 -25.59 9.06
C THR A 186 6.67 -25.67 10.23
N GLN A 187 7.86 -26.24 10.00
CA GLN A 187 8.90 -26.28 11.04
C GLN A 187 9.39 -24.88 11.44
N VAL A 188 9.55 -23.98 10.47
CA VAL A 188 9.88 -22.58 10.74
C VAL A 188 8.78 -21.90 11.55
N GLU A 189 7.50 -22.14 11.22
CA GLU A 189 6.36 -21.58 11.95
C GLU A 189 6.31 -22.08 13.40
N ASP A 190 6.59 -23.37 13.63
CA ASP A 190 6.71 -23.94 14.97
C ASP A 190 7.88 -23.29 15.75
N ILE A 191 9.00 -23.03 15.08
CA ILE A 191 10.14 -22.34 15.68
C ILE A 191 9.78 -20.89 16.04
N ALA A 192 9.18 -20.16 15.10
CA ALA A 192 8.72 -18.78 15.28
C ALA A 192 7.77 -18.67 16.47
N CYS A 193 6.78 -19.57 16.53
CA CYS A 193 5.83 -19.66 17.63
C CYS A 193 6.55 -19.87 18.98
N GLY A 194 7.50 -20.80 19.05
CA GLY A 194 8.29 -21.02 20.27
C GLY A 194 9.22 -19.87 20.66
N LEU A 195 9.54 -18.98 19.73
CA LEU A 195 10.30 -17.74 19.96
C LEU A 195 9.41 -16.52 20.19
N GLY A 196 8.08 -16.66 20.12
CA GLY A 196 7.13 -15.54 20.22
C GLY A 196 7.24 -14.55 19.05
N MET A 197 7.61 -15.04 17.86
CA MET A 197 7.78 -14.25 16.65
C MET A 197 6.64 -14.49 15.66
N GLU A 198 6.19 -13.43 15.00
CA GLU A 198 5.27 -13.55 13.87
C GLU A 198 6.03 -13.97 12.61
N THR A 199 5.42 -14.84 11.81
CA THR A 199 6.09 -15.39 10.61
C THR A 199 5.73 -14.58 9.37
N GLY A 200 6.73 -14.06 8.68
CA GLY A 200 6.59 -13.39 7.39
C GLY A 200 7.26 -14.18 6.26
N ALA A 201 6.96 -13.81 5.01
CA ALA A 201 7.45 -14.54 3.85
C ALA A 201 7.77 -13.62 2.66
N SER A 202 8.79 -13.99 1.89
CA SER A 202 9.07 -13.36 0.61
C SER A 202 8.02 -13.72 -0.45
N ARG A 203 7.94 -12.92 -1.51
CA ARG A 203 7.08 -13.20 -2.67
C ARG A 203 7.29 -14.59 -3.27
N GLU A 204 8.54 -15.07 -3.32
CA GLU A 204 8.82 -16.41 -3.87
C GLU A 204 8.16 -17.52 -3.03
N ALA A 205 8.22 -17.42 -1.69
CA ALA A 205 7.65 -18.43 -0.80
C ALA A 205 6.11 -18.50 -0.89
N VAL A 206 5.43 -17.36 -0.92
CA VAL A 206 3.95 -17.33 -1.09
C VAL A 206 3.53 -17.76 -2.50
N MET A 207 4.29 -17.42 -3.54
CA MET A 207 3.98 -17.82 -4.91
C MET A 207 4.22 -19.31 -5.18
N HIS A 208 5.10 -19.94 -4.40
CA HIS A 208 5.21 -21.40 -4.36
C HIS A 208 4.14 -22.08 -3.48
N ALA A 209 3.21 -21.31 -2.89
CA ALA A 209 2.17 -21.78 -1.99
C ALA A 209 2.72 -22.55 -0.77
N TRP A 210 3.90 -22.16 -0.28
CA TRP A 210 4.44 -22.72 0.97
C TRP A 210 3.81 -22.08 2.20
N CYS A 211 3.31 -20.86 2.05
CA CYS A 211 2.54 -20.12 3.05
C CYS A 211 1.52 -19.20 2.37
N SER A 212 0.60 -18.67 3.15
CA SER A 212 -0.49 -17.83 2.66
C SER A 212 -0.03 -16.39 2.33
N MET A 213 -0.81 -15.72 1.47
CA MET A 213 -0.49 -14.38 0.95
C MET A 213 -0.51 -13.27 2.00
N ASP A 214 -1.24 -13.45 3.10
CA ASP A 214 -1.24 -12.56 4.27
C ASP A 214 0.15 -12.44 4.91
N LYS A 215 0.98 -13.48 4.79
CA LYS A 215 2.37 -13.47 5.28
C LYS A 215 3.33 -12.71 4.37
N LEU A 216 2.89 -12.22 3.21
CA LEU A 216 3.77 -11.55 2.24
C LEU A 216 4.36 -10.26 2.82
N LEU A 217 5.67 -10.21 2.93
CA LEU A 217 6.43 -9.01 3.26
C LEU A 217 7.03 -8.37 2.00
N GLY A 218 6.93 -7.04 1.92
CA GLY A 218 7.57 -6.26 0.86
C GLY A 218 6.69 -5.16 0.26
N MET A 219 7.14 -4.59 -0.85
CA MET A 219 6.44 -3.51 -1.58
C MET A 219 5.00 -3.84 -1.97
N SER A 220 4.69 -5.12 -2.18
CA SER A 220 3.36 -5.61 -2.56
C SER A 220 2.62 -6.32 -1.43
N GLY A 221 3.16 -6.30 -0.22
CA GLY A 221 2.57 -6.93 0.97
C GLY A 221 2.71 -6.04 2.19
N THR A 222 2.77 -6.66 3.36
CA THR A 222 2.91 -5.95 4.63
C THR A 222 4.30 -5.35 4.76
N GLN A 223 4.36 -4.11 5.23
CA GLN A 223 5.59 -3.45 5.66
C GLN A 223 5.59 -3.42 7.19
N VAL A 224 6.73 -3.80 7.79
CA VAL A 224 6.86 -3.94 9.25
C VAL A 224 7.95 -3.01 9.78
N ALA A 225 7.79 -2.59 11.03
CA ALA A 225 8.76 -1.83 11.80
C ALA A 225 9.10 -2.57 13.09
N ALA A 226 9.55 -3.83 12.95
CA ALA A 226 9.81 -4.72 14.06
C ALA A 226 11.00 -4.26 14.91
N ASP A 227 11.00 -4.58 16.20
CA ASP A 227 12.18 -4.41 17.05
C ASP A 227 13.30 -5.37 16.61
N VAL A 228 12.96 -6.62 16.27
CA VAL A 228 13.88 -7.61 15.70
C VAL A 228 13.24 -8.29 14.50
N CYS A 229 13.96 -8.34 13.39
CA CYS A 229 13.58 -9.04 12.17
C CYS A 229 14.66 -10.04 11.77
N ILE A 230 14.35 -11.33 11.80
CA ILE A 230 15.23 -12.39 11.29
C ILE A 230 14.79 -12.71 9.85
N ALA A 231 15.68 -12.51 8.88
CA ALA A 231 15.48 -12.83 7.47
C ALA A 231 16.27 -14.09 7.11
N ALA A 232 15.60 -15.24 7.05
CA ALA A 232 16.23 -16.54 6.85
C ALA A 232 15.94 -17.14 5.46
N GLY A 233 16.98 -17.50 4.72
CA GLY A 233 16.86 -18.02 3.36
C GLY A 233 16.37 -17.00 2.33
N ILE A 234 16.61 -15.70 2.56
CA ILE A 234 16.17 -14.58 1.71
C ILE A 234 17.37 -13.94 1.01
N SER A 235 17.26 -13.68 -0.30
CA SER A 235 18.35 -13.12 -1.11
C SER A 235 18.54 -11.60 -0.94
N GLY A 236 17.51 -10.86 -0.53
CA GLY A 236 17.55 -9.41 -0.32
C GLY A 236 17.13 -8.57 -1.53
N ALA A 237 16.15 -9.03 -2.31
CA ALA A 237 15.58 -8.23 -3.40
C ALA A 237 15.02 -6.89 -2.88
N PRO A 238 15.19 -5.76 -3.60
CA PRO A 238 14.76 -4.44 -3.12
C PRO A 238 13.29 -4.35 -2.70
N ALA A 239 12.41 -5.08 -3.39
CA ALA A 239 10.99 -5.16 -3.03
C ALA A 239 10.73 -5.86 -1.70
N PHE A 240 11.57 -6.84 -1.29
CA PHE A 240 11.48 -7.43 0.03
C PHE A 240 12.07 -6.49 1.09
N ILE A 241 13.22 -5.86 0.79
CA ILE A 241 13.89 -4.92 1.69
C ILE A 241 12.95 -3.77 2.08
N SER A 242 12.16 -3.23 1.16
CA SER A 242 11.17 -2.17 1.48
C SER A 242 10.11 -2.62 2.50
N GLY A 243 9.92 -3.93 2.69
CA GLY A 243 9.02 -4.49 3.69
C GLY A 243 9.59 -4.49 5.10
N ILE A 244 10.92 -4.55 5.25
CA ILE A 244 11.60 -4.67 6.55
C ILE A 244 12.53 -3.49 6.87
N ALA A 245 12.65 -2.51 5.96
CA ALA A 245 13.60 -1.40 6.05
C ALA A 245 13.43 -0.51 7.30
N HIS A 246 12.27 -0.56 7.95
CA HIS A 246 11.96 0.19 9.16
C HIS A 246 12.15 -0.63 10.45
N SER A 247 12.56 -1.89 10.34
CA SER A 247 12.92 -2.71 11.49
C SER A 247 14.19 -2.21 12.15
N ARG A 248 14.26 -2.28 13.48
CA ARG A 248 15.36 -1.71 14.27
C ARG A 248 16.62 -2.56 14.28
N PHE A 249 16.46 -3.87 14.19
CA PHE A 249 17.57 -4.82 14.19
C PHE A 249 17.27 -5.97 13.24
N ILE A 250 18.12 -6.16 12.23
CA ILE A 250 17.95 -7.14 11.17
C ILE A 250 19.04 -8.21 11.25
N VAL A 251 18.63 -9.47 11.42
CA VAL A 251 19.52 -10.64 11.35
C VAL A 251 19.29 -11.35 10.03
N ALA A 252 20.33 -11.64 9.26
CA ALA A 252 20.24 -12.42 8.03
C ALA A 252 20.88 -13.79 8.19
N ILE A 253 20.18 -14.84 7.76
CA ILE A 253 20.69 -16.21 7.69
C ILE A 253 20.62 -16.67 6.24
N ASN A 254 21.77 -16.94 5.62
CA ASN A 254 21.81 -17.37 4.23
C ASN A 254 23.06 -18.20 3.91
N ASN A 255 22.88 -19.33 3.22
CA ASN A 255 23.97 -20.18 2.75
C ASN A 255 24.90 -19.50 1.73
N ASP A 256 24.41 -18.51 0.98
CA ASP A 256 25.21 -17.76 0.02
C ASP A 256 25.86 -16.54 0.69
N PRO A 257 27.18 -16.53 0.94
CA PRO A 257 27.89 -15.41 1.57
C PRO A 257 27.84 -14.11 0.74
N GLN A 258 27.44 -14.17 -0.52
CA GLN A 258 27.31 -13.02 -1.41
C GLN A 258 25.86 -12.50 -1.51
N ALA A 259 24.92 -13.06 -0.75
CA ALA A 259 23.53 -12.64 -0.78
C ALA A 259 23.38 -11.15 -0.44
N ALA A 260 22.56 -10.43 -1.21
CA ALA A 260 22.38 -8.99 -1.06
C ALA A 260 21.75 -8.60 0.29
N ILE A 261 21.01 -9.51 0.93
CA ILE A 261 20.42 -9.32 2.26
C ILE A 261 21.45 -8.88 3.31
N PHE A 262 22.70 -9.36 3.21
CA PHE A 262 23.75 -9.02 4.17
C PHE A 262 24.13 -7.54 4.13
N ARG A 263 23.82 -6.81 3.04
CA ARG A 263 24.03 -5.35 2.99
C ARG A 263 23.00 -4.57 3.81
N HIS A 264 21.93 -5.23 4.22
CA HIS A 264 20.81 -4.65 4.96
C HIS A 264 20.66 -5.24 6.36
N ALA A 265 21.58 -6.12 6.77
CA ALA A 265 21.54 -6.80 8.06
C ALA A 265 22.56 -6.20 9.02
N ASP A 266 22.17 -6.09 10.30
CA ASP A 266 23.07 -5.75 11.41
C ASP A 266 23.94 -6.96 11.79
N VAL A 267 23.41 -8.18 11.63
CA VAL A 267 24.10 -9.44 11.87
C VAL A 267 23.87 -10.38 10.69
N GLY A 268 24.93 -10.98 10.16
CA GLY A 268 24.86 -11.99 9.11
C GLY A 268 25.42 -13.34 9.57
N ILE A 269 24.67 -14.41 9.35
CA ILE A 269 25.07 -15.81 9.58
C ILE A 269 25.09 -16.51 8.22
N VAL A 270 26.26 -17.03 7.85
CA VAL A 270 26.44 -17.80 6.62
C VAL A 270 26.35 -19.28 6.94
N ASP A 271 25.12 -19.80 6.96
CA ASP A 271 24.82 -21.20 7.26
C ASP A 271 23.38 -21.52 6.82
N ASP A 272 22.99 -22.79 6.99
CA ASP A 272 21.66 -23.27 6.67
C ASP A 272 20.64 -22.74 7.69
N LEU A 273 19.47 -22.35 7.20
CA LEU A 273 18.47 -21.65 8.00
C LEU A 273 17.94 -22.52 9.14
N LEU A 274 17.66 -23.80 8.86
CA LEU A 274 16.94 -24.65 9.82
C LEU A 274 17.82 -25.03 11.02
N PRO A 275 19.08 -25.46 10.85
CA PRO A 275 19.98 -25.69 11.98
C PRO A 275 20.17 -24.43 12.85
N VAL A 276 20.40 -23.28 12.23
CA VAL A 276 20.60 -22.01 12.96
C VAL A 276 19.37 -21.62 13.75
N LEU A 277 18.18 -21.68 13.13
CA LEU A 277 16.92 -21.34 13.80
C LEU A 277 16.59 -22.30 14.94
N THR A 278 16.89 -23.59 14.76
CA THR A 278 16.70 -24.61 15.81
C THR A 278 17.60 -24.33 17.01
N GLU A 279 18.88 -24.02 16.76
CA GLU A 279 19.82 -23.71 17.84
C GLU A 279 19.46 -22.42 18.56
N LEU A 280 19.04 -21.39 17.81
CA LEU A 280 18.53 -20.16 18.39
C LEU A 280 17.36 -20.41 19.35
N GLN A 281 16.40 -21.27 18.96
CA GLN A 281 15.29 -21.65 19.83
C GLN A 281 15.77 -22.34 21.11
N ASN A 282 16.79 -23.21 21.03
CA ASN A 282 17.36 -23.88 22.18
C ASN A 282 18.01 -22.88 23.16
N CYS A 283 18.86 -21.97 22.66
CA CYS A 283 19.52 -20.98 23.51
C CYS A 283 18.51 -20.09 24.26
N VAL A 284 17.47 -19.61 23.57
CA VAL A 284 16.45 -18.75 24.20
C VAL A 284 15.67 -19.49 25.29
N ARG A 285 15.46 -20.80 25.14
CA ARG A 285 14.78 -21.62 26.17
C ARG A 285 15.64 -21.89 27.40
N GLU A 286 16.96 -21.84 27.30
CA GLU A 286 17.87 -22.06 28.45
C GLU A 286 18.00 -20.81 29.33
N ASP A 287 17.78 -19.62 28.76
CA ASP A 287 17.92 -18.33 29.44
C ASP A 287 16.61 -17.83 30.11
N ILE A 288 15.51 -18.59 30.02
CA ILE A 288 14.18 -18.31 30.63
C ILE A 288 13.86 -19.35 31.70
#